data_AF-A0A7S0DMC8-F1
#
_entry.id   AF-A0A7S0DMC8-F1
#
_cell.length_a   1.000
_cell.length_b   1.000
_cell.length_c   1.000
_cell.angle_alpha   90.00
_cell.angle_beta   90.00
_cell.angle_gamma   90.00
#
_symmetry.space_group_name_H-M   'P 1'
#
loop_
_entity.id
_entity.type
_entity.pdbx_description
1 polymer ?
#
loop_
_entity_poly.entity_id
_entity_poly.type
_entity_poly.pdbx_seq_one_letter_code
_entity_poly.pdbx_strand_id
1 'polypeptide(L)'
;RSQVMAESKRGRATAREASQLAEVDKYVEEAEVDKSKAEKALNSIKDDHKKEVEAARQREKELSKVKVSSSNVKFIQTQMEMTQEKAERVLKVHKDDVIAAVRSLLA
;
A
#
# COMPACT_ATOMS: atom_id res chain seq x y z
N ARG A 1 -34.95 -33.37 25.07
CA ARG A 1 -33.82 -34.03 24.35
C ARG A 1 -33.16 -33.11 23.31
N SER A 2 -33.92 -32.27 22.61
CA SER A 2 -33.42 -31.37 21.54
C SER A 2 -32.59 -30.17 22.03
N GLN A 3 -32.94 -29.56 23.17
CA GLN A 3 -32.17 -28.43 23.74
C GLN A 3 -30.78 -28.84 24.24
N VAL A 4 -30.67 -29.98 24.92
CA VAL A 4 -29.39 -30.54 25.43
C VAL A 4 -28.39 -30.79 24.29
N MET A 5 -28.88 -31.18 23.11
CA MET A 5 -28.04 -31.40 21.93
C MET A 5 -27.54 -30.09 21.30
N ALA A 6 -28.29 -29.00 21.41
CA ALA A 6 -27.90 -27.68 20.89
C ALA A 6 -26.83 -27.01 21.77
N GLU A 7 -26.96 -27.12 23.09
CA GLU A 7 -25.98 -26.59 24.05
C GLU A 7 -24.65 -27.34 24.00
N SER A 8 -24.68 -28.67 23.85
CA SER A 8 -23.48 -29.49 23.65
C SER A 8 -22.73 -29.14 22.34
N LYS A 9 -23.45 -28.82 21.26
CA LYS A 9 -22.85 -28.37 20.00
C LYS A 9 -22.19 -26.99 20.13
N ARG A 10 -22.82 -26.04 20.84
CA ARG A 10 -22.23 -24.73 21.10
C ARG A 10 -20.98 -24.82 21.99
N GLY A 11 -21.03 -25.61 23.06
CA GLY A 11 -19.86 -25.83 23.93
C GLY A 11 -18.69 -26.50 23.21
N ARG A 12 -18.95 -27.37 22.23
CA ARG A 12 -17.90 -27.95 21.36
C ARG A 12 -17.36 -26.95 20.35
N ALA A 13 -18.18 -26.04 19.84
CA ALA A 13 -17.74 -24.98 18.94
C ALA A 13 -16.82 -24.00 19.67
N THR A 14 -17.21 -23.55 20.86
CA THR A 14 -16.38 -22.64 21.68
C THR A 14 -15.10 -23.31 22.19
N ALA A 15 -15.15 -24.60 22.55
CA ALA A 15 -13.96 -25.35 22.93
C ALA A 15 -12.99 -25.57 21.74
N ARG A 16 -13.52 -25.76 20.53
CA ARG A 16 -12.71 -25.88 19.31
C ARG A 16 -12.05 -24.55 18.94
N GLU A 17 -12.77 -23.45 19.06
CA GLU A 17 -12.23 -22.10 18.86
C GLU A 17 -11.14 -21.78 19.89
N ALA A 18 -11.37 -22.08 21.17
CA ALA A 18 -10.37 -21.91 22.22
C ALA A 18 -9.11 -22.76 21.98
N SER A 19 -9.27 -23.99 21.48
CA SER A 19 -8.15 -24.86 21.13
C SER A 19 -7.33 -24.33 19.95
N GLN A 20 -7.97 -23.74 18.93
CA GLN A 20 -7.27 -23.16 17.79
C GLN A 20 -6.48 -21.91 18.20
N LEU A 21 -7.03 -21.09 19.07
CA LEU A 21 -6.33 -19.92 19.61
C LEU A 21 -5.11 -20.35 20.45
N ALA A 22 -5.26 -21.36 21.31
CA ALA A 22 -4.16 -21.89 22.10
C ALA A 22 -3.05 -22.54 21.24
N GLU A 23 -3.38 -23.03 20.05
CA GLU A 23 -2.41 -23.59 19.11
C GLU A 23 -1.56 -22.51 18.42
N VAL A 24 -2.13 -21.33 18.14
CA VAL A 24 -1.40 -20.18 17.58
C VAL A 24 -0.44 -19.57 18.59
N ASP A 25 -0.82 -19.52 19.87
CA ASP A 25 0.00 -18.96 20.95
C ASP A 25 1.06 -19.94 21.50
N LYS A 26 1.10 -21.16 20.96
CA LYS A 26 2.06 -22.16 21.41
C LYS A 26 3.47 -21.74 21.00
N TYR A 27 4.36 -21.69 21.98
CA TYR A 27 5.78 -21.48 21.72
C TYR A 27 6.35 -22.58 20.82
N VAL A 28 7.01 -22.17 19.75
CA VAL A 28 7.75 -23.02 18.82
C VAL A 28 9.10 -22.37 18.58
N GLU A 29 10.16 -23.18 18.58
CA GLU A 29 11.51 -22.72 18.29
C GLU A 29 11.62 -22.28 16.82
N GLU A 30 12.32 -21.18 16.56
CA GLU A 30 12.51 -20.67 15.20
C GLU A 30 13.35 -21.66 14.38
N ALA A 31 12.92 -21.93 13.16
CA ALA A 31 13.68 -22.78 12.24
C ALA A 31 14.91 -22.02 11.72
N GLU A 32 16.11 -22.60 11.86
CA GLU A 32 17.32 -22.01 11.28
C GLU A 32 17.27 -22.09 9.75
N VAL A 33 17.51 -20.96 9.10
CA VAL A 33 17.60 -20.86 7.63
C VAL A 33 19.07 -20.80 7.24
N ASP A 34 19.40 -21.43 6.10
CA ASP A 34 20.73 -21.36 5.50
C ASP A 34 21.14 -19.88 5.29
N LYS A 35 22.18 -19.47 6.03
CA LYS A 35 22.70 -18.09 6.05
C LYS A 35 23.14 -17.63 4.67
N SER A 36 23.80 -18.50 3.89
CA SER A 36 24.28 -18.17 2.55
C SER A 36 23.13 -17.96 1.57
N LYS A 37 22.03 -18.71 1.70
CA LYS A 37 20.82 -18.51 0.89
C LYS A 37 20.09 -17.24 1.28
N ALA A 38 19.98 -16.95 2.58
CA ALA A 38 19.36 -15.74 3.11
C ALA A 38 20.12 -14.47 2.67
N GLU A 39 21.44 -14.46 2.77
CA GLU A 39 22.27 -13.32 2.36
C GLU A 39 22.14 -13.01 0.85
N LYS A 40 22.12 -14.04 0.00
CA LYS A 40 21.91 -13.87 -1.44
C LYS A 40 20.55 -13.24 -1.75
N ALA A 41 19.49 -13.72 -1.11
CA ALA A 41 18.14 -13.16 -1.28
C ALA A 41 18.04 -11.71 -0.75
N LEU A 42 18.69 -11.42 0.39
CA LEU A 42 18.72 -10.06 0.94
C LEU A 42 19.47 -9.10 0.01
N ASN A 43 20.56 -9.55 -0.63
CA ASN A 43 21.30 -8.72 -1.58
C ASN A 43 20.49 -8.44 -2.85
N SER A 44 19.77 -9.42 -3.39
CA SER A 44 18.88 -9.18 -4.54
C SER A 44 17.77 -8.18 -4.20
N ILE A 45 17.14 -8.30 -3.03
CA ILE A 45 16.11 -7.36 -2.57
C ILE A 45 16.70 -5.95 -2.40
N LYS A 46 17.90 -5.83 -1.83
CA LYS A 46 18.56 -4.53 -1.67
C LYS A 46 18.85 -3.87 -3.01
N ASP A 47 19.28 -4.63 -4.01
CA ASP A 47 19.59 -4.08 -5.32
C ASP A 47 18.33 -3.65 -6.07
N ASP A 48 17.25 -4.41 -5.98
CA ASP A 48 15.96 -4.03 -6.56
C ASP A 48 15.36 -2.80 -5.87
N HIS A 49 15.39 -2.78 -4.53
CA HIS A 49 14.93 -1.63 -3.76
C HIS A 49 15.74 -0.35 -4.08
N LYS A 50 17.07 -0.46 -4.24
CA LYS A 50 17.90 0.69 -4.65
C LYS A 50 17.47 1.23 -6.01
N LYS A 51 17.25 0.37 -7.00
CA LYS A 51 16.80 0.80 -8.34
C LYS A 51 15.44 1.48 -8.28
N GLU A 52 14.51 0.96 -7.49
CA GLU A 52 13.18 1.58 -7.32
C GLU A 52 13.26 2.95 -6.65
N VAL A 53 14.06 3.07 -5.58
CA VAL A 53 14.27 4.34 -4.88
C VAL A 53 14.95 5.36 -5.79
N GLU A 54 15.95 4.94 -6.57
CA GLU A 54 16.63 5.83 -7.52
C GLU A 54 15.68 6.28 -8.65
N ALA A 55 14.88 5.38 -9.19
CA ALA A 55 13.87 5.70 -10.20
C ALA A 55 12.75 6.61 -9.65
N ALA A 56 12.33 6.41 -8.39
CA ALA A 56 11.38 7.30 -7.72
C ALA A 56 11.98 8.69 -7.50
N ARG A 57 13.24 8.75 -7.05
CA ARG A 57 13.96 10.02 -6.83
C ARG A 57 14.19 10.79 -8.14
N GLN A 58 14.46 10.11 -9.25
CA GLN A 58 14.56 10.75 -10.56
C GLN A 58 13.22 11.33 -11.02
N ARG A 59 12.13 10.55 -10.90
CA ARG A 59 10.77 11.05 -11.17
C ARG A 59 10.42 12.26 -10.32
N GLU A 60 10.74 12.25 -9.03
CA GLU A 60 10.48 13.38 -8.14
C GLU A 60 11.34 14.62 -8.47
N LYS A 61 12.59 14.43 -8.89
CA LYS A 61 13.45 15.52 -9.38
C LYS A 61 12.92 16.16 -10.66
N GLU A 62 12.27 15.41 -11.52
CA GLU A 62 11.64 15.96 -12.73
C GLU A 62 10.35 16.70 -12.38
N LEU A 63 9.52 16.15 -11.50
CA LEU A 63 8.27 16.77 -11.04
C LEU A 63 8.50 18.05 -10.22
N SER A 64 9.60 18.14 -9.45
CA SER A 64 9.93 19.33 -8.65
C SER A 64 10.46 20.51 -9.46
N LYS A 65 10.94 20.28 -10.70
CA LYS A 65 11.35 21.33 -11.63
C LYS A 65 10.17 21.96 -12.38
N VAL A 66 9.02 21.29 -12.41
CA VAL A 66 7.82 21.81 -13.07
C VAL A 66 7.25 22.94 -12.22
N LYS A 67 7.42 24.18 -12.72
CA LYS A 67 6.71 25.34 -12.19
C LYS A 67 5.24 25.23 -12.64
N VAL A 68 4.34 25.16 -11.66
CA VAL A 68 2.89 25.06 -11.88
C VAL A 68 2.24 26.42 -11.59
N SER A 69 1.33 26.85 -12.47
CA SER A 69 0.57 28.08 -12.26
C SER A 69 -0.48 27.92 -11.15
N SER A 70 -0.51 28.86 -10.19
CA SER A 70 -1.56 28.89 -9.15
C SER A 70 -2.97 29.02 -9.75
N SER A 71 -3.10 29.63 -10.92
CA SER A 71 -4.39 29.73 -11.63
C SER A 71 -4.88 28.37 -12.10
N ASN A 72 -3.98 27.54 -12.63
CA ASN A 72 -4.30 26.19 -13.13
C ASN A 72 -4.66 25.26 -11.97
N VAL A 73 -3.94 25.37 -10.85
CA VAL A 73 -4.23 24.63 -9.62
C VAL A 73 -5.63 24.94 -9.12
N LYS A 74 -5.99 26.22 -9.03
CA LYS A 74 -7.34 26.65 -8.63
C LYS A 74 -8.41 26.16 -9.61
N PHE A 75 -8.14 26.22 -10.91
CA PHE A 75 -9.06 25.72 -11.93
C PHE A 75 -9.38 24.23 -11.70
N ILE A 76 -8.36 23.37 -11.58
CA ILE A 76 -8.59 21.93 -11.35
C ILE A 76 -9.23 21.67 -9.99
N GLN A 77 -8.79 22.39 -8.94
CA GLN A 77 -9.38 22.29 -7.60
C GLN A 77 -10.89 22.54 -7.63
N THR A 78 -11.32 23.61 -8.31
CA THR A 78 -12.73 23.97 -8.41
C THR A 78 -13.52 23.03 -9.33
N GLN A 79 -12.99 22.69 -10.50
CA GLN A 79 -13.73 21.89 -11.49
C GLN A 79 -13.86 20.42 -11.11
N MET A 80 -12.85 19.85 -10.44
CA MET A 80 -12.82 18.43 -10.07
C MET A 80 -13.06 18.20 -8.58
N GLU A 81 -13.39 19.26 -7.83
CA GLU A 81 -13.67 19.23 -6.39
C GLU A 81 -12.63 18.43 -5.57
N MET A 82 -11.35 18.61 -5.89
CA MET A 82 -10.26 17.90 -5.23
C MET A 82 -9.42 18.81 -4.34
N THR A 83 -8.61 18.22 -3.46
CA THR A 83 -7.71 19.00 -2.60
C THR A 83 -6.62 19.68 -3.42
N GLN A 84 -6.13 20.84 -2.95
CA GLN A 84 -5.07 21.59 -3.62
C GLN A 84 -3.83 20.72 -3.89
N GLU A 85 -3.42 19.91 -2.91
CA GLU A 85 -2.29 19.00 -3.02
C GLU A 85 -2.45 17.97 -4.17
N LYS A 86 -3.67 17.45 -4.35
CA LYS A 86 -3.97 16.52 -5.45
C LYS A 86 -3.96 17.23 -6.79
N ALA A 87 -4.56 18.42 -6.88
CA ALA A 87 -4.55 19.22 -8.11
C ALA A 87 -3.13 19.60 -8.55
N GLU A 88 -2.28 20.01 -7.61
CA GLU A 88 -0.87 20.31 -7.87
C GLU A 88 -0.10 19.07 -8.33
N ARG A 89 -0.36 17.91 -7.73
CA ARG A 89 0.30 16.66 -8.11
C ARG A 89 -0.05 16.26 -9.54
N VAL A 90 -1.33 16.33 -9.91
CA VAL A 90 -1.78 16.02 -11.27
C VAL A 90 -1.13 16.99 -12.27
N LEU A 91 -1.14 18.29 -11.99
CA LEU A 91 -0.50 19.27 -12.88
C LEU A 91 1.02 19.08 -12.98
N LYS A 92 1.71 18.71 -11.89
CA LYS A 92 3.15 18.40 -11.93
C LYS A 92 3.44 17.21 -12.85
N VAL A 93 2.61 16.16 -12.79
CA VAL A 93 2.73 14.98 -13.68
C VAL A 93 2.58 15.37 -15.15
N HIS A 94 1.65 16.28 -15.44
CA HIS A 94 1.36 16.73 -16.79
C HIS A 94 2.12 18.01 -17.20
N LYS A 95 3.17 18.41 -16.45
CA LYS A 95 4.01 19.58 -16.77
C LYS A 95 3.20 20.89 -16.95
N ASP A 96 2.18 21.10 -16.12
CA ASP A 96 1.23 22.22 -16.17
C ASP A 96 0.34 22.27 -17.43
N ASP A 97 0.25 21.17 -18.19
CA ASP A 97 -0.75 21.01 -19.25
C ASP A 97 -2.12 20.66 -18.65
N VAL A 98 -2.98 21.67 -18.55
CA VAL A 98 -4.34 21.56 -18.00
C VAL A 98 -5.21 20.60 -18.82
N ILE A 99 -5.05 20.57 -20.15
CA ILE A 99 -5.89 19.74 -21.02
C ILE A 99 -5.51 18.27 -20.84
N ALA A 100 -4.21 17.95 -20.84
CA ALA A 100 -3.74 16.60 -20.60
C ALA A 100 -4.11 16.12 -19.18
N ALA A 101 -3.96 17.00 -18.17
CA ALA A 101 -4.37 16.72 -16.79
C ALA A 101 -5.86 16.41 -16.68
N VAL A 102 -6.73 17.26 -17.22
CA VAL A 102 -8.19 17.03 -17.19
C VAL A 102 -8.58 15.76 -17.93
N ARG A 103 -7.98 15.49 -19.10
CA ARG A 103 -8.20 14.22 -19.83
C ARG A 103 -7.80 13.00 -19.01
N SER A 104 -6.69 13.07 -18.28
CA SER A 104 -6.23 11.96 -17.44
C SER A 104 -7.17 11.66 -16.26
N LEU A 105 -7.92 12.66 -15.80
CA LEU A 105 -8.87 12.53 -14.68
C LEU A 105 -10.25 12.03 -15.12
N LEU A 106 -10.57 12.18 -16.41
CA LEU A 106 -11.86 11.76 -17.00
C LEU A 106 -11.79 10.43 -17.74
N ALA A 107 -10.57 9.93 -18.01
CA ALA A 107 -10.32 8.62 -18.61
C ALA A 107 -10.47 7.49 -17.58
#